data_AF-A0A2P8MEV2-F1
#
_entry.id   AF-A0A2P8MEV2-F1
#
_cell.length_a   1.000
_cell.length_b   1.000
_cell.length_c   1.000
_cell.angle_alpha   90.00
_cell.angle_beta   90.00
_cell.angle_gamma   90.00
#
_symmetry.space_group_name_H-M   'P 1'
#
loop_
_entity.id
_entity.type
_entity.pdbx_description
1 polymer ?
#
loop_
_entity_poly.entity_id
_entity_poly.type
_entity_poly.pdbx_seq_one_letter_code
_entity_poly.pdbx_strand_id
1 'polypeptide(L)'
;MQVVEILKKKVEMVDRVYEYEYRLIKGELTICHKYDNTKIQSYGIEVERKDFVDNKIVNIERDDIKNISVEKEKVHNLMEILYKNVVSPIHFIEVIGSYVDNYTADFDFDFVG
;
A
#
# COMPACT_ATOMS: atom_id res chain seq x y z
N MET A 1 -9.09 9.68 -4.07
CA MET A 1 -8.01 8.71 -4.37
C MET A 1 -8.50 7.78 -5.46
N GLN A 2 -7.64 7.44 -6.39
CA GLN A 2 -7.96 6.63 -7.57
C GLN A 2 -7.18 5.32 -7.51
N VAL A 3 -7.84 4.19 -7.70
CA VAL A 3 -7.14 2.91 -7.86
C VAL A 3 -6.50 2.88 -9.25
N VAL A 4 -5.18 2.68 -9.28
CA VAL A 4 -4.37 2.64 -10.51
C VAL A 4 -4.16 1.21 -10.96
N GLU A 5 -3.94 0.30 -10.01
CA GLU A 5 -3.63 -1.10 -10.30
C GLU A 5 -4.12 -2.00 -9.16
N ILE A 6 -4.45 -3.24 -9.48
CA ILE A 6 -4.94 -4.23 -8.53
C ILE A 6 -4.23 -5.57 -8.78
N LEU A 7 -3.62 -6.13 -7.74
CA LEU A 7 -3.14 -7.50 -7.71
C LEU A 7 -4.05 -8.34 -6.81
N LYS A 8 -4.50 -9.49 -7.30
CA LYS A 8 -5.38 -10.40 -6.55
C LYS A 8 -4.71 -11.74 -6.31
N LYS A 9 -4.87 -12.27 -5.10
CA LYS A 9 -4.36 -13.59 -4.73
C LYS A 9 -5.39 -14.36 -3.94
N LYS A 10 -5.67 -15.60 -4.36
CA LYS A 10 -6.52 -16.53 -3.64
C LYS A 10 -5.62 -17.56 -2.95
N VAL A 11 -5.88 -17.81 -1.67
CA VAL A 11 -5.21 -18.85 -0.89
C VAL A 11 -6.27 -19.77 -0.33
N GLU A 12 -6.26 -21.02 -0.77
CA GLU A 12 -7.24 -22.04 -0.37
C GLU A 12 -6.62 -22.95 0.69
N MET A 13 -7.28 -23.05 1.84
CA MET A 13 -6.99 -23.99 2.91
C MET A 13 -8.16 -24.98 3.03
N VAL A 14 -7.99 -26.03 3.84
CA VAL A 14 -8.96 -27.13 3.98
C VAL A 14 -10.37 -26.63 4.32
N ASP A 15 -10.50 -25.70 5.27
CA ASP A 15 -11.79 -25.20 5.76
C ASP A 15 -12.03 -23.71 5.47
N ARG A 16 -11.06 -23.05 4.83
CA ARG A 16 -11.05 -21.59 4.66
C ARG A 16 -10.47 -21.17 3.32
N VAL A 17 -11.03 -20.12 2.75
CA VAL A 17 -10.46 -19.44 1.59
C VAL A 17 -10.16 -18.01 1.97
N TYR A 18 -8.96 -17.54 1.61
CA TYR A 18 -8.56 -16.15 1.78
C TYR A 18 -8.39 -15.51 0.41
N GLU A 19 -9.10 -14.42 0.17
CA GLU A 19 -8.93 -13.58 -1.01
C GLU A 19 -8.26 -12.28 -0.62
N TYR A 20 -7.06 -12.06 -1.17
CA TYR A 20 -6.27 -10.86 -0.97
C TYR A 20 -6.39 -9.95 -2.19
N GLU A 21 -6.57 -8.66 -1.96
CA GLU A 21 -6.48 -7.61 -2.97
C GLU A 21 -5.48 -6.55 -2.52
N TYR A 22 -4.44 -6.34 -3.31
CA TYR A 22 -3.46 -5.27 -3.13
C TYR A 22 -3.70 -4.23 -4.19
N ARG A 23 -3.93 -2.98 -3.79
CA ARG A 23 -4.37 -1.91 -4.68
C ARG A 23 -3.38 -0.75 -4.62
N LEU A 24 -2.78 -0.44 -5.76
CA LEU A 24 -1.99 0.76 -5.94
C LEU A 24 -2.97 1.93 -6.06
N ILE A 25 -2.92 2.88 -5.12
CA ILE A 25 -3.79 4.04 -5.11
C ILE A 25 -3.00 5.30 -5.43
N LYS A 26 -3.57 6.18 -6.25
CA LYS A 26 -3.07 7.51 -6.56
C LYS A 26 -3.88 8.55 -5.80
N GLY A 27 -3.18 9.44 -5.13
CA GLY A 27 -3.71 10.55 -4.36
C GLY A 27 -3.08 11.87 -4.76
N GLU A 28 -3.46 12.90 -4.01
CA GLU A 28 -2.87 14.21 -4.06
C GLU A 28 -2.50 14.59 -2.63
N LEU A 29 -1.27 15.04 -2.45
CA LEU A 29 -0.75 15.63 -1.22
C LEU A 29 -0.72 17.14 -1.39
N THR A 30 -1.39 17.87 -0.51
CA THR A 30 -1.29 19.33 -0.47
C THR A 30 -0.16 19.72 0.47
N ILE A 31 0.87 20.36 -0.07
CA ILE A 31 1.95 20.97 0.71
C ILE A 31 1.60 22.45 0.89
N CYS A 32 1.38 22.84 2.14
CA CYS A 32 1.11 24.22 2.51
C CYS A 32 2.44 24.93 2.78
N HIS A 33 2.84 25.84 1.90
CA HIS A 33 3.86 26.84 2.20
C HIS A 33 3.20 28.19 2.52
N LYS A 34 3.94 29.04 3.25
CA LYS A 34 3.46 30.30 3.88
C LYS A 34 2.58 31.21 2.98
N TYR A 35 2.67 31.10 1.66
CA TYR A 35 1.91 31.89 0.69
C TYR A 35 1.33 31.09 -0.49
N ASP A 36 1.52 29.77 -0.54
CA ASP A 36 1.05 28.94 -1.66
C ASP A 36 0.73 27.50 -1.23
N ASN A 37 -0.31 26.93 -1.84
CA ASN A 37 -0.71 25.54 -1.64
C ASN A 37 -0.39 24.74 -2.90
N THR A 38 0.71 24.00 -2.87
CA THR A 38 1.10 23.16 -4.00
C THR A 38 0.48 21.77 -3.83
N LYS A 39 -0.25 21.31 -4.84
CA LYS A 39 -0.75 19.93 -4.91
C LYS A 39 0.25 19.07 -5.65
N ILE A 40 0.76 18.04 -4.99
CA ILE A 40 1.69 17.08 -5.56
C ILE A 40 1.01 15.73 -5.63
N GLN A 41 1.20 15.03 -6.74
CA GLN A 41 0.68 13.68 -6.89
C GLN A 41 1.45 12.72 -5.96
N SER A 42 0.71 11.86 -5.28
CA SER A 42 1.27 10.81 -4.42
C SER A 42 0.68 9.46 -4.77
N TYR A 43 1.40 8.40 -4.40
CA TYR A 43 0.99 7.02 -4.53
C TYR A 43 1.03 6.33 -3.17
N GLY A 44 0.11 5.40 -2.98
CA GLY A 44 -0.07 4.62 -1.79
C GLY A 44 -0.51 3.20 -2.11
N ILE A 45 -0.68 2.39 -1.08
CA ILE A 45 -1.15 1.00 -1.20
C ILE A 45 -2.30 0.78 -0.23
N GLU A 46 -3.34 0.12 -0.71
CA GLU A 46 -4.42 -0.43 0.11
C GLU A 46 -4.38 -1.96 0.03
N VAL A 47 -4.47 -2.63 1.17
CA VAL A 47 -4.47 -4.10 1.27
C VAL A 47 -5.79 -4.53 1.89
N GLU A 48 -6.48 -5.45 1.23
CA GLU A 48 -7.72 -6.04 1.71
C GLU A 48 -7.61 -7.56 1.73
N ARG A 49 -8.16 -8.19 2.77
CA ARG A 49 -8.33 -9.63 2.87
C ARG A 49 -9.79 -9.95 3.18
N LYS A 50 -10.37 -10.89 2.44
CA LYS A 50 -11.68 -11.49 2.73
C LYS A 50 -11.48 -12.95 3.12
N ASP A 51 -12.07 -13.34 4.23
CA ASP A 51 -12.00 -14.70 4.74
C ASP A 51 -13.34 -15.38 4.49
N PHE A 52 -13.31 -16.56 3.89
CA PHE A 52 -14.47 -17.35 3.57
C PHE A 52 -14.44 -18.69 4.32
N VAL A 53 -15.58 -19.07 4.90
CA VAL A 53 -15.86 -20.40 5.46
C VAL A 53 -17.18 -20.87 4.84
N ASP A 54 -17.24 -22.10 4.32
CA ASP A 54 -18.43 -22.63 3.64
C ASP A 54 -18.99 -21.66 2.56
N ASN A 55 -18.08 -21.05 1.79
CA ASN A 55 -18.40 -20.09 0.73
C ASN A 55 -19.14 -18.81 1.21
N LYS A 56 -19.09 -18.52 2.53
CA LYS A 56 -19.62 -17.29 3.13
C LYS A 56 -18.48 -16.45 3.67
N ILE A 57 -18.55 -15.14 3.42
CA ILE A 57 -17.61 -14.19 4.01
C ILE A 57 -17.86 -14.14 5.52
N VAL A 58 -16.85 -14.50 6.30
CA VAL A 58 -16.90 -14.44 7.77
C VAL A 58 -16.14 -13.22 8.31
N ASN A 59 -15.20 -12.69 7.54
CA ASN A 59 -14.37 -11.57 7.95
C ASN A 59 -13.87 -10.78 6.73
N ILE A 60 -13.73 -9.47 6.89
CA ILE A 60 -13.13 -8.56 5.91
C ILE A 60 -12.19 -7.64 6.67
N GLU A 61 -10.92 -7.68 6.31
CA GLU A 61 -9.91 -6.79 6.88
C GLU A 61 -9.32 -5.93 5.79
N ARG A 62 -9.05 -4.67 6.14
CA ARG A 62 -8.52 -3.69 5.20
C ARG A 62 -7.67 -2.69 5.95
N ASP A 63 -6.54 -2.35 5.35
CA ASP A 63 -5.66 -1.28 5.82
C ASP A 63 -5.06 -0.54 4.61
N ASP A 64 -4.69 0.73 4.80
CA ASP A 64 -4.19 1.57 3.71
C ASP A 64 -3.18 2.62 4.17
N ILE A 65 -2.16 2.85 3.33
CA ILE A 65 -1.25 3.98 3.47
C ILE A 65 -1.37 4.82 2.20
N LYS A 66 -1.93 6.01 2.38
CA LYS A 66 -2.37 6.90 1.31
C LYS A 66 -1.24 7.56 0.53
N ASN A 67 -0.16 7.89 1.23
CA ASN A 67 0.96 8.65 0.71
C ASN A 67 2.26 7.96 1.13
N ILE A 68 2.80 7.11 0.27
CA ILE A 68 4.07 6.41 0.47
C ILE A 68 5.19 7.14 -0.27
N SER A 69 4.97 7.47 -1.55
CA SER A 69 5.94 8.20 -2.37
C SER A 69 5.25 8.93 -3.51
N VAL A 70 5.92 9.93 -4.08
CA VAL A 70 5.52 10.61 -5.33
C VAL A 70 5.84 9.76 -6.57
N GLU A 71 6.73 8.78 -6.44
CA GLU A 71 7.16 7.90 -7.52
C GLU A 71 6.31 6.62 -7.57
N LYS A 72 5.60 6.43 -8.69
CA LYS A 72 4.74 5.25 -8.91
C LYS A 72 5.52 3.95 -8.80
N GLU A 73 6.71 3.89 -9.40
CA GLU A 73 7.50 2.66 -9.53
C GLU A 73 7.97 2.13 -8.17
N LYS A 74 8.40 3.03 -7.27
CA LYS A 74 8.77 2.67 -5.89
C LYS A 74 7.59 2.02 -5.15
N VAL A 75 6.40 2.63 -5.25
CA VAL A 75 5.19 2.10 -4.59
C VAL A 75 4.72 0.80 -5.25
N HIS A 76 4.83 0.68 -6.57
CA HIS A 76 4.51 -0.55 -7.30
C HIS A 76 5.42 -1.71 -6.87
N ASN A 77 6.74 -1.50 -6.82
CA ASN A 77 7.70 -2.52 -6.40
C ASN A 77 7.42 -3.01 -4.97
N LEU A 78 7.06 -2.07 -4.08
CA LEU A 78 6.64 -2.40 -2.72
C LEU A 78 5.35 -3.23 -2.71
N MET A 79 4.35 -2.84 -3.51
CA MET A 79 3.10 -3.61 -3.65
C MET A 79 3.37 -5.04 -4.15
N GLU A 80 4.27 -5.22 -5.12
CA GLU A 80 4.68 -6.55 -5.59
C GLU A 80 5.30 -7.41 -4.49
N ILE A 81 6.12 -6.81 -3.61
CA ILE A 81 6.73 -7.52 -2.48
C ILE A 81 5.64 -8.00 -1.51
N LEU A 82 4.67 -7.15 -1.17
CA LEU A 82 3.54 -7.52 -0.31
C LEU A 82 2.73 -8.66 -0.92
N TYR A 83 2.45 -8.56 -2.22
CA TYR A 83 1.73 -9.57 -2.98
C TYR A 83 2.44 -10.92 -3.01
N LYS A 84 3.75 -10.91 -3.27
CA LYS A 84 4.59 -12.11 -3.31
C LYS A 84 4.58 -12.81 -1.95
N ASN A 85 4.71 -12.04 -0.87
CA ASN A 85 4.77 -12.55 0.51
C ASN A 85 3.40 -12.78 1.17
N VAL A 86 2.28 -12.47 0.50
CA VAL A 86 0.93 -12.61 1.06
C VAL A 86 0.75 -11.84 2.37
N VAL A 87 1.24 -10.59 2.40
CA VAL A 87 1.15 -9.75 3.60
C VAL A 87 -0.31 -9.41 3.88
N SER A 88 -0.81 -9.80 5.06
CA SER A 88 -2.17 -9.49 5.47
C SER A 88 -2.32 -8.01 5.89
N PRO A 89 -3.54 -7.43 5.79
CA PRO A 89 -3.80 -6.06 6.21
C PRO A 89 -3.32 -5.72 7.64
N ILE A 90 -3.43 -6.67 8.58
CA ILE A 90 -3.01 -6.48 9.98
C ILE A 90 -1.50 -6.21 10.11
N HIS A 91 -0.69 -6.94 9.33
CA HIS A 91 0.78 -6.85 9.36
C HIS A 91 1.31 -5.83 8.35
N PHE A 92 0.43 -5.19 7.57
CA PHE A 92 0.81 -4.28 6.49
C PHE A 92 1.60 -3.09 7.00
N ILE A 93 1.14 -2.44 8.09
CA ILE A 93 1.80 -1.28 8.68
C ILE A 93 3.22 -1.63 9.17
N GLU A 94 3.38 -2.77 9.84
CA GLU A 94 4.69 -3.20 10.37
C GLU A 94 5.70 -3.48 9.25
N VAL A 95 5.24 -4.16 8.20
CA VAL A 95 6.06 -4.45 7.03
C VAL A 95 6.45 -3.13 6.34
N ILE A 96 5.48 -2.26 6.04
CA ILE A 96 5.75 -0.99 5.35
C ILE A 96 6.66 -0.09 6.17
N GLY A 97 6.46 0.03 7.48
CA GLY A 97 7.31 0.83 8.35
C GLY A 97 8.78 0.43 8.21
N SER A 98 9.05 -0.88 8.27
CA SER A 98 10.39 -1.43 8.07
C SER A 98 10.98 -1.11 6.69
N TYR A 99 10.16 -1.06 5.63
CA TYR A 99 10.62 -0.65 4.30
C TYR A 99 10.86 0.87 4.24
N VAL A 100 9.94 1.69 4.75
CA VAL A 100 10.07 3.15 4.73
C VAL A 100 11.31 3.62 5.49
N ASP A 101 11.62 3.02 6.65
CA ASP A 101 12.87 3.31 7.38
C ASP A 101 14.11 3.06 6.50
N ASN A 102 14.14 1.97 5.73
CA ASN A 102 15.23 1.69 4.78
C ASN A 102 15.24 2.64 3.56
N TYR A 103 14.10 3.24 3.21
CA TYR A 103 13.95 4.20 2.10
C TYR A 103 14.10 5.67 2.53
N THR A 104 14.18 6.00 3.82
CA THR A 104 14.47 7.38 4.28
C THR A 104 15.85 7.88 3.81
N ALA A 105 16.74 6.98 3.39
CA ALA A 105 17.99 7.34 2.72
C ALA A 105 17.80 8.02 1.35
N ASP A 106 16.61 7.91 0.73
CA ASP A 106 16.30 8.51 -0.58
C ASP A 106 15.63 9.89 -0.47
N PHE A 107 15.25 10.30 0.75
CA PHE A 107 14.78 11.67 1.05
C PHE A 107 15.92 12.58 1.51
N ASP A 108 17.18 12.15 1.39
CA ASP A 108 18.31 13.07 1.45
C ASP A 108 18.31 13.89 0.15
N PHE A 109 17.60 15.02 0.19
CA PHE A 109 17.89 16.11 -0.71
C PHE A 109 19.35 16.48 -0.48
N ASP A 110 20.24 15.94 -1.32
CA ASP A 110 21.62 16.38 -1.42
C ASP A 110 21.60 17.87 -1.79
N PHE A 111 21.58 18.72 -0.77
CA PHE A 111 21.83 20.15 -0.88
C PHE A 111 23.31 20.27 -1.22
N VAL A 112 23.64 20.16 -2.51
CA VAL A 112 24.95 20.57 -3.02
C VAL A 112 25.04 22.09 -2.81
N GLY A 113 25.83 22.48 -1.81
CA GLY A 113 26.23 23.87 -1.57
C GLY A 113 27.24 24.40 -2.56
#